data_AF-R7MF94-F1
#
_entry.id   AF-R7MF94-F1
#
_cell.length_a   1.000
_cell.length_b   1.000
_cell.length_c   1.000
_cell.angle_alpha   90.00
_cell.angle_beta   90.00
_cell.angle_gamma   90.00
#
_symmetry.space_group_name_H-M   'P 1'
#
loop_
_entity.id
_entity.type
_entity.pdbx_description
1 polymer ?
#
loop_
_entity_poly.entity_id
_entity_poly.type
_entity_poly.pdbx_seq_one_letter_code
_entity_poly.pdbx_strand_id
1 'polypeptide(L)'
;MNEKEKTYCKMFGKALRDLRVAKTGKSSILFAYENDIPKSTLTRIERGENEAQLITLKKIAEAFGWSMEELFKHIEERIPKDFKIFEDEHY
;
A
#
# COMPACT_ATOMS: atom_id res chain seq x y z
N MET A 1 -2.16 -1.89 16.57
CA MET A 1 -0.96 -2.30 15.82
C MET A 1 0.27 -2.23 16.72
N ASN A 2 1.01 -3.33 16.83
CA ASN A 2 2.34 -3.37 17.43
C ASN A 2 3.38 -2.66 16.51
N GLU A 3 4.62 -2.51 16.98
CA GLU A 3 5.65 -1.78 16.24
C GLU A 3 6.04 -2.44 14.91
N LYS A 4 6.02 -3.78 14.82
CA LYS A 4 6.28 -4.51 13.56
C LYS A 4 5.15 -4.29 12.55
N GLU A 5 3.90 -4.37 12.98
CA GLU A 5 2.73 -4.08 12.15
C GLU A 5 2.75 -2.64 11.62
N LYS A 6 3.08 -1.66 12.48
CA LYS A 6 3.29 -0.26 12.06
C LYS A 6 4.41 -0.13 11.05
N THR A 7 5.51 -0.85 11.25
CA THR A 7 6.66 -0.84 10.33
C THR A 7 6.26 -1.41 8.97
N TYR A 8 5.53 -2.53 8.94
CA TYR A 8 5.01 -3.09 7.70
C TYR A 8 4.07 -2.11 6.98
N CYS A 9 3.13 -1.49 7.71
CA CYS A 9 2.22 -0.49 7.12
C CYS A 9 2.98 0.70 6.51
N LYS A 10 4.06 1.17 7.15
CA LYS A 10 4.91 2.24 6.60
C LYS A 10 5.63 1.81 5.33
N MET A 11 6.18 0.59 5.29
CA MET A 11 6.86 0.06 4.11
C MET A 11 5.87 -0.12 2.95
N PHE A 12 4.73 -0.75 3.21
CA PHE A 12 3.64 -0.92 2.25
C PHE A 12 3.14 0.43 1.72
N GLY A 13 2.83 1.37 2.61
CA GLY A 13 2.36 2.71 2.27
C GLY A 13 3.35 3.48 1.40
N LYS A 14 4.64 3.43 1.77
CA LYS A 14 5.70 4.04 0.98
C LYS A 14 5.81 3.40 -0.41
N ALA A 15 5.81 2.08 -0.49
CA ALA A 15 5.88 1.36 -1.76
C ALA A 15 4.72 1.75 -2.69
N LEU A 16 3.49 1.80 -2.15
CA LEU A 16 2.31 2.24 -2.87
C LEU A 16 2.41 3.69 -3.36
N ARG A 17 2.87 4.61 -2.50
CA ARG A 17 3.10 6.02 -2.89
C ARG A 17 4.09 6.12 -4.04
N ASP A 18 5.20 5.38 -3.94
CA ASP A 18 6.25 5.40 -4.95
C ASP A 18 5.74 4.79 -6.27
N LEU A 19 4.86 3.77 -6.23
CA LEU A 19 4.21 3.21 -7.41
C LEU A 19 3.26 4.23 -8.05
N ARG A 20 2.41 4.90 -7.26
CA ARG A 20 1.50 5.93 -7.76
C ARG A 20 2.28 7.02 -8.49
N VAL A 21 3.33 7.56 -7.86
CA VAL A 21 4.14 8.63 -8.47
C VAL A 21 4.82 8.13 -9.74
N ALA A 22 5.45 6.95 -9.71
CA ALA A 22 6.18 6.42 -10.87
C ALA A 22 5.28 6.06 -12.07
N LYS A 23 4.08 5.51 -11.82
CA LYS A 23 3.18 5.03 -12.89
C LYS A 23 2.27 6.12 -13.44
N THR A 24 1.86 7.06 -12.59
CA THR A 24 0.82 8.03 -12.96
C THR A 24 1.33 9.47 -13.01
N GLY A 25 2.40 9.79 -12.29
CA GLY A 25 2.85 11.18 -12.08
C GLY A 25 1.88 12.05 -11.27
N LYS A 26 0.75 11.49 -10.79
CA LYS A 26 -0.33 12.24 -10.16
C LYS A 26 -0.05 12.44 -8.68
N SER A 27 -0.58 13.52 -8.11
CA SER A 27 -0.66 13.69 -6.65
C SER A 27 -1.64 12.69 -6.04
N SER A 28 -1.55 12.46 -4.72
CA SER A 28 -2.51 11.61 -4.02
C SER A 28 -3.94 12.15 -4.12
N ILE A 29 -4.12 13.48 -4.15
CA ILE A 29 -5.42 14.12 -4.29
C ILE A 29 -6.05 13.78 -5.65
N LEU A 30 -5.28 13.99 -6.73
CA LEU A 30 -5.79 13.77 -8.08
C LEU A 30 -6.10 12.29 -8.32
N PHE A 31 -5.18 11.40 -7.94
CA PHE A 31 -5.37 9.96 -8.07
C PHE A 31 -6.58 9.45 -7.25
N ALA A 32 -6.75 9.94 -6.02
CA ALA A 32 -7.87 9.56 -5.18
C ALA A 32 -9.22 9.98 -5.80
N TYR A 33 -9.29 11.21 -6.31
CA TYR A 33 -10.49 11.76 -6.91
C TYR A 33 -10.93 11.00 -8.16
N GLU A 34 -10.01 10.72 -9.08
CA GLU A 34 -10.30 10.02 -10.34
C GLU A 34 -10.76 8.57 -10.15
N ASN A 35 -10.41 7.95 -9.02
CA ASN A 35 -10.65 6.52 -8.77
C ASN A 35 -11.65 6.28 -7.62
N ASP A 36 -12.41 7.31 -7.24
CA ASP A 36 -13.40 7.24 -6.16
C ASP A 36 -12.82 6.65 -4.85
N ILE A 37 -11.61 7.07 -4.49
CA ILE A 37 -10.97 6.71 -3.22
C ILE A 37 -11.06 7.94 -2.33
N PRO A 38 -11.52 7.83 -1.06
CA PRO A 38 -11.46 8.95 -0.14
C PRO A 38 -10.00 9.42 0.03
N LYS A 39 -9.73 10.70 -0.28
CA LYS A 39 -8.38 11.29 -0.21
C LYS A 39 -7.70 10.98 1.13
N SER A 40 -8.41 11.17 2.24
CA SER A 40 -7.88 10.93 3.59
C SER A 40 -7.44 9.47 3.78
N THR A 41 -8.21 8.53 3.25
CA THR A 41 -7.89 7.09 3.27
C THR A 41 -6.61 6.82 2.49
N LEU A 42 -6.50 7.28 1.24
CA LEU A 42 -5.30 7.06 0.44
C LEU A 42 -4.06 7.65 1.12
N THR A 43 -4.14 8.89 1.61
CA THR A 43 -2.98 9.55 2.24
C THR A 43 -2.55 8.88 3.53
N ARG A 44 -3.49 8.36 4.33
CA ARG A 44 -3.18 7.64 5.57
C ARG A 44 -2.53 6.30 5.28
N ILE A 45 -3.02 5.58 4.26
CA ILE A 45 -2.41 4.33 3.79
C ILE A 45 -0.98 4.60 3.30
N GLU A 46 -0.78 5.60 2.45
CA GLU A 46 0.54 5.93 1.90
C GLU A 46 1.57 6.38 2.94
N ARG A 47 1.11 6.83 4.11
CA ARG A 47 1.96 7.18 5.26
C ARG A 47 2.13 6.03 6.25
N GLY A 48 1.43 4.91 6.05
CA GLY A 48 1.38 3.78 6.98
C GLY A 48 0.65 4.11 8.30
N GLU A 49 -0.22 5.13 8.30
CA GLU A 49 -1.01 5.52 9.46
C GLU A 49 -2.23 4.58 9.66
N ASN A 50 -2.72 3.97 8.58
CA ASN A 50 -3.86 3.05 8.58
C ASN A 50 -3.54 1.78 7.79
N GLU A 51 -4.11 0.66 8.21
CA GLU A 51 -4.21 -0.54 7.40
C GLU A 51 -5.08 -0.31 6.16
N ALA A 52 -4.62 -0.82 5.03
CA ALA A 52 -5.37 -0.76 3.79
C ALA A 52 -6.50 -1.79 3.82
N GLN A 53 -7.73 -1.32 3.69
CA GLN A 53 -8.91 -2.19 3.61
C GLN A 53 -9.01 -2.85 2.24
N LEU A 54 -9.53 -4.08 2.19
CA LEU A 54 -9.58 -4.91 0.98
C LEU A 54 -10.22 -4.19 -0.23
N ILE A 55 -11.36 -3.52 -0.04
CA ILE A 55 -12.05 -2.81 -1.12
C ILE A 55 -11.24 -1.62 -1.62
N THR A 56 -10.55 -0.90 -0.72
CA THR A 56 -9.66 0.19 -1.12
C THR A 56 -8.48 -0.33 -1.95
N LEU A 57 -7.89 -1.47 -1.55
CA LEU A 57 -6.85 -2.11 -2.33
C LEU A 57 -7.35 -2.54 -3.72
N LYS A 58 -8.58 -3.05 -3.81
CA LYS A 58 -9.18 -3.40 -5.10
C LYS A 58 -9.37 -2.18 -6.00
N LYS A 59 -9.88 -1.06 -5.46
CA LYS A 59 -9.97 0.21 -6.20
C LYS A 59 -8.61 0.71 -6.69
N ILE A 60 -7.59 0.59 -5.85
CA ILE A 60 -6.21 0.96 -6.21
C ILE A 60 -5.65 0.07 -7.32
N ALA A 61 -5.88 -1.25 -7.24
CA ALA A 61 -5.46 -2.18 -8.28
C ALA A 61 -6.11 -1.82 -9.63
N GLU A 62 -7.42 -1.60 -9.63
CA GLU A 62 -8.16 -1.18 -10.85
C GLU A 62 -7.70 0.17 -11.39
N ALA A 63 -7.37 1.12 -10.50
CA ALA A 63 -6.80 2.42 -10.88
C ALA A 63 -5.46 2.29 -11.61
N PHE A 64 -4.69 1.24 -11.32
CA PHE A 64 -3.45 0.90 -12.05
C PHE A 64 -3.69 0.02 -13.29
N GLY A 65 -4.92 -0.45 -13.52
CA GLY A 65 -5.22 -1.46 -14.54
C GLY A 65 -4.71 -2.85 -14.18
N TRP A 66 -4.61 -3.17 -12.89
CA TRP A 66 -4.04 -4.40 -12.35
C TRP A 66 -5.06 -5.28 -11.64
N SER A 67 -4.75 -6.56 -11.60
CA SER A 67 -5.28 -7.51 -10.62
C SER A 67 -4.72 -7.24 -9.22
N MET A 68 -5.34 -7.83 -8.19
CA MET A 68 -4.81 -7.77 -6.82
C MET A 68 -3.45 -8.46 -6.72
N GLU A 69 -3.23 -9.55 -7.46
CA GLU A 69 -1.95 -10.26 -7.52
C GLU A 69 -0.83 -9.32 -8.02
N GLU A 70 -1.05 -8.66 -9.14
CA GLU A 70 -0.09 -7.70 -9.71
C GLU A 70 0.19 -6.53 -8.77
N LEU A 71 -0.85 -6.01 -8.11
CA LEU A 71 -0.68 -4.95 -7.11
C LEU A 71 0.28 -5.40 -5.99
N PHE A 72 0.04 -6.57 -5.39
CA PHE A 72 0.88 -7.08 -4.32
C PHE A 72 2.29 -7.41 -4.82
N LYS A 73 2.42 -8.01 -6.00
CA LYS A 73 3.73 -8.29 -6.61
C LYS A 73 4.59 -7.02 -6.73
N HIS A 74 4.02 -5.94 -7.28
CA HIS A 74 4.74 -4.67 -7.44
C HIS A 74 5.07 -3.98 -6.12
N ILE A 75 4.26 -4.19 -5.08
CA ILE A 75 4.53 -3.67 -3.74
C ILE A 75 5.64 -4.48 -3.06
N GLU A 76 5.55 -5.80 -3.07
CA GLU A 76 6.51 -6.72 -2.45
C GLU A 76 7.91 -6.62 -3.09
N GLU A 77 8.01 -6.29 -4.38
CA GLU A 77 9.28 -5.94 -5.03
C GLU A 77 10.03 -4.77 -4.36
N ARG A 78 9.35 -3.99 -3.51
CA ARG A 78 9.85 -2.79 -2.84
C ARG A 78 9.97 -2.95 -1.32
N ILE A 79 9.68 -4.14 -0.80
CA ILE A 79 9.73 -4.46 0.63
C ILE A 79 10.86 -5.50 0.86
N PRO A 80 11.60 -5.42 1.99
CA PRO A 80 12.58 -6.45 2.32
C PRO A 80 11.95 -7.83 2.47
N LYS A 81 12.49 -8.83 1.75
CA LYS A 81 11.96 -10.21 1.71
C LYS A 81 12.10 -10.97 3.02
N ASP A 82 12.97 -10.51 3.89
CA ASP A 82 13.29 -11.07 5.20
C ASP A 82 12.44 -10.47 6.33
N PHE A 83 11.60 -9.48 6.03
CA PHE A 83 10.73 -8.89 7.03
C PHE A 83 9.65 -9.89 7.48
N LYS A 84 9.59 -10.15 8.79
CA LYS A 84 8.55 -10.98 9.42
C LYS A 84 7.82 -10.20 10.50
N ILE A 85 6.49 -10.29 10.51
CA ILE A 85 5.64 -9.73 11.57
C ILE A 85 5.77 -10.57 12.85
N PHE A 86 5.74 -11.89 12.72
CA PHE A 86 5.94 -12.82 13.81
C PHE A 86 7.43 -13.09 14.03
N GLU A 87 7.82 -13.31 15.28
CA GLU A 87 9.13 -13.90 15.57
C GLU A 87 9.05 -15.39 15.26
N ASP A 88 10.15 -15.98 14.81
CA ASP A 88 10.25 -17.44 14.71
C ASP A 88 10.26 -17.99 16.15
N GLU A 89 9.10 -18.03 16.80
CA GLU A 89 8.93 -18.75 18.06
C GLU A 89 9.12 -20.23 17.74
N HIS A 90 10.30 -20.71 18.10
CA HIS A 90 10.65 -22.12 18.18
C HIS A 90 9.52 -22.89 18.88
N TYR A 91 8.82 -23.72 18.11
CA TYR A 91 8.16 -24.91 18.65
C TYR A 91 9.20 -25.99 18.94
#